data_AF-A0A2G4GPM1-F1
#
_entry.id   AF-A0A2G4GPM1-F1
#
_cell.length_a   1.000
_cell.length_b   1.000
_cell.length_c   1.000
_cell.angle_alpha   90.00
_cell.angle_beta   90.00
_cell.angle_gamma   90.00
#
_symmetry.space_group_name_H-M   'P 1'
#
loop_
_entity.id
_entity.type
_entity.pdbx_description
1 polymer ?
#
loop_
_entity_poly.entity_id
_entity_poly.type
_entity_poly.pdbx_seq_one_letter_code
_entity_poly.pdbx_strand_id
1 'polypeptide(L)'
;MPREEARPTASPAERLAPSQDATAPRIFVVDCLEYVEAPKKLQLYCADGGQQLSKIMWVSWSAESTFGLATSTKNTCDPDCASGNYDIRTASVLLSEPIETSDGRMVFTRIALKYDKPLSDGQSEEYLDLSTELMP
;
A
#
# COMPACT_ATOMS: atom_id res chain seq x y z
N MET A 1 -42.87 39.75 -28.25
CA MET A 1 -42.45 38.40 -28.67
C MET A 1 -42.12 38.47 -30.16
N PRO A 2 -41.00 37.93 -30.71
CA PRO A 2 -39.83 37.25 -30.10
C PRO A 2 -38.94 38.20 -29.25
N ARG A 3 -37.59 38.14 -29.28
CA ARG A 3 -36.64 37.28 -28.49
C ARG A 3 -35.23 37.97 -28.52
N GLU A 4 -34.12 37.21 -28.63
CA GLU A 4 -32.67 37.52 -28.55
C GLU A 4 -32.21 38.51 -27.44
N GLU A 5 -31.60 38.11 -26.31
CA GLU A 5 -30.43 37.23 -26.02
C GLU A 5 -29.06 37.97 -26.01
N ALA A 6 -28.11 37.45 -25.24
CA ALA A 6 -27.09 38.25 -24.55
C ALA A 6 -25.67 38.33 -25.17
N ARG A 7 -24.86 39.19 -24.53
CA ARG A 7 -23.40 39.46 -24.65
C ARG A 7 -22.50 38.26 -25.01
N PRO A 8 -21.44 38.52 -25.81
CA PRO A 8 -20.05 38.31 -25.34
C PRO A 8 -19.22 39.64 -25.44
N THR A 9 -17.97 39.78 -25.00
CA THR A 9 -16.83 38.84 -25.03
C THR A 9 -15.89 39.07 -23.83
N ALA A 10 -15.22 38.00 -23.37
CA ALA A 10 -14.20 38.05 -22.31
C ALA A 10 -12.78 38.35 -22.85
N SER A 11 -11.89 38.80 -21.97
CA SER A 11 -10.43 38.76 -22.19
C SER A 11 -9.83 37.67 -21.28
N PRO A 12 -8.71 37.02 -21.66
CA PRO A 12 -8.35 35.73 -21.09
C PRO A 12 -7.79 35.85 -19.67
N ALA A 13 -8.11 34.88 -18.82
CA ALA A 13 -7.27 34.53 -17.70
C ALA A 13 -6.13 33.65 -18.23
N GLU A 14 -4.87 34.02 -17.92
CA GLU A 14 -3.70 33.19 -18.21
C GLU A 14 -3.94 31.76 -17.73
N ARG A 15 -3.98 30.83 -18.70
CA ARG A 15 -4.15 29.42 -18.43
C ARG A 15 -2.82 28.90 -17.90
N LEU A 16 -2.72 28.75 -16.58
CA LEU A 16 -1.66 27.96 -15.95
C LEU A 16 -1.66 26.58 -16.61
N ALA A 17 -0.68 26.34 -17.47
CA ALA A 17 -0.48 25.03 -18.05
C ALA A 17 -0.10 24.06 -16.92
N PRO A 18 -0.59 22.80 -16.94
CA PRO A 18 -0.06 21.80 -16.04
C PRO A 18 1.44 21.65 -16.34
N SER A 19 2.27 21.94 -15.33
CA SER A 19 3.70 21.61 -15.37
C SER A 19 3.85 20.13 -15.70
N GLN A 20 4.77 19.80 -16.60
CA GLN A 20 4.89 18.44 -17.12
C GLN A 20 5.13 17.44 -15.98
N ASP A 21 4.46 16.29 -16.07
CA ASP A 21 4.69 15.12 -15.23
C ASP A 21 6.19 14.83 -15.12
N ALA A 22 6.78 15.25 -14.00
CA ALA A 22 7.94 14.55 -13.48
C ALA A 22 7.41 13.16 -13.08
N THR A 23 7.72 12.14 -13.89
CA THR A 23 7.43 10.75 -13.54
C THR A 23 7.98 10.50 -12.14
N ALA A 24 7.08 10.37 -11.16
CA ALA A 24 7.46 10.14 -9.78
C ALA A 24 8.33 8.87 -9.70
N PRO A 25 9.39 8.84 -8.88
CA PRO A 25 10.24 7.67 -8.75
C PRO A 25 9.38 6.46 -8.37
N ARG A 26 9.51 5.38 -9.15
CA ARG A 26 8.80 4.12 -8.90
C ARG A 26 9.27 3.55 -7.57
N ILE A 27 8.34 3.42 -6.64
CA ILE A 27 8.53 2.81 -5.32
C ILE A 27 7.84 1.45 -5.32
N PHE A 28 8.50 0.45 -4.75
CA PHE A 28 8.01 -0.92 -4.67
C PHE A 28 7.87 -1.39 -3.22
N VAL A 29 7.13 -2.48 -3.04
CA VAL A 29 7.10 -3.28 -1.80
C VAL A 29 7.47 -4.72 -2.14
N VAL A 30 8.06 -5.45 -1.20
CA VAL A 30 8.41 -6.86 -1.37
C VAL A 30 7.17 -7.73 -1.17
N ASP A 31 6.77 -8.48 -2.20
CA ASP A 31 5.81 -9.58 -2.11
C ASP A 31 6.59 -10.90 -2.25
N CYS A 32 7.06 -11.41 -1.12
CA CYS A 32 7.99 -12.53 -1.00
C CYS A 32 9.30 -12.43 -1.78
N LEU A 33 9.29 -12.85 -3.06
CA LEU A 33 10.48 -12.91 -3.91
C LEU A 33 10.41 -11.90 -5.07
N GLU A 34 9.37 -11.06 -5.09
CA GLU A 34 9.11 -10.09 -6.15
C GLU A 34 9.01 -8.66 -5.57
N TYR A 35 9.47 -7.66 -6.31
CA TYR A 35 9.15 -6.26 -6.02
C TYR A 35 7.94 -5.83 -6.82
N VAL A 36 6.89 -5.40 -6.14
CA VAL A 36 5.59 -5.06 -6.75
C VAL A 36 5.21 -3.61 -6.44
N GLU A 37 4.58 -2.96 -7.43
CA GLU A 37 4.07 -1.59 -7.31
C GLU A 37 2.55 -1.61 -7.05
N ALA A 38 2.09 -0.87 -6.05
CA ALA A 38 0.69 -0.71 -5.67
C ALA A 38 -0.16 -2.00 -5.68
N PRO A 39 0.32 -3.10 -5.05
CA PRO A 39 -0.30 -4.41 -5.24
C PRO A 39 -1.65 -4.50 -4.52
N LYS A 40 -2.53 -5.41 -5.00
CA LYS A 40 -3.87 -5.64 -4.42
C LYS A 40 -3.92 -6.78 -3.39
N LYS A 41 -2.80 -7.46 -3.22
CA LYS A 41 -2.49 -8.48 -2.21
C LYS A 41 -1.03 -8.30 -1.79
N LEU A 42 -0.65 -8.81 -0.64
CA LEU A 42 0.74 -8.82 -0.18
C LEU A 42 0.94 -9.97 0.80
N GLN A 43 1.88 -10.86 0.52
CA GLN A 43 2.25 -11.96 1.40
C GLN A 43 3.39 -11.50 2.32
N LEU A 44 3.11 -11.39 3.63
CA LEU A 44 4.06 -10.81 4.59
C LEU A 44 5.05 -11.84 5.14
N TYR A 45 4.58 -13.07 5.33
CA TYR A 45 5.43 -14.21 5.73
C TYR A 45 5.41 -15.27 4.63
N CYS A 46 6.60 -15.60 4.14
CA CYS A 46 6.78 -16.31 2.87
C CYS A 46 7.28 -17.74 3.01
N ALA A 47 7.92 -18.07 4.13
CA ALA A 47 8.38 -19.44 4.42
C ALA A 47 7.22 -20.36 4.83
N ASP A 48 6.28 -19.83 5.62
CA ASP A 48 5.20 -20.53 6.31
C ASP A 48 3.80 -20.05 5.90
N GLY A 49 3.71 -18.91 5.20
CA GLY A 49 2.44 -18.34 4.76
C GLY A 49 1.66 -17.62 5.87
N GLY A 50 2.26 -17.36 7.03
CA GLY A 50 1.59 -16.96 8.28
C GLY A 50 0.69 -15.73 8.21
N GLN A 51 0.87 -14.82 7.24
CA GLN A 51 -0.04 -13.68 7.06
C GLN A 51 -0.09 -13.17 5.62
N GLN A 52 -1.30 -12.91 5.14
CA GLN A 52 -1.57 -12.28 3.85
C GLN A 52 -2.48 -11.06 4.01
N LEU A 53 -2.14 -9.97 3.32
CA LEU A 53 -3.03 -8.85 3.06
C LEU A 53 -3.74 -9.07 1.72
N SER A 54 -5.03 -8.75 1.66
CA SER A 54 -5.84 -8.91 0.45
C SER A 54 -6.83 -7.75 0.30
N LYS A 55 -7.37 -7.59 -0.93
CA LYS A 55 -8.30 -6.50 -1.29
C LYS A 55 -7.74 -5.11 -0.95
N ILE A 56 -6.43 -4.93 -1.14
CA ILE A 56 -5.75 -3.70 -0.76
C ILE A 56 -6.27 -2.53 -1.61
N MET A 57 -6.67 -1.45 -0.94
CA MET A 57 -7.12 -0.19 -1.52
C MET A 57 -6.17 0.91 -1.05
N TRP A 58 -5.25 1.32 -1.93
CA TRP A 58 -4.34 2.43 -1.65
C TRP A 58 -5.07 3.77 -1.73
N VAL A 59 -4.89 4.59 -0.71
CA VAL A 59 -5.39 5.98 -0.64
C VAL A 59 -4.31 6.93 -1.18
N SER A 60 -3.05 6.62 -0.90
CA SER A 60 -1.87 7.28 -1.48
C SER A 60 -0.85 6.23 -1.88
N TRP A 61 -0.11 6.51 -2.96
CA TRP A 61 1.09 5.75 -3.36
C TRP A 61 2.17 6.75 -3.74
N SER A 62 3.13 7.02 -2.84
CA SER A 62 4.25 7.93 -3.07
C SER A 62 5.53 7.35 -2.46
N ALA A 63 6.68 7.85 -2.91
CA ALA A 63 7.98 7.28 -2.58
C ALA A 63 8.39 7.42 -1.10
N GLU A 64 7.89 8.42 -0.38
CA GLU A 64 8.24 8.66 1.03
C GLU A 64 7.48 7.71 1.99
N SER A 65 6.17 7.60 1.79
CA SER A 65 5.29 6.71 2.54
C SER A 65 3.98 6.50 1.80
N THR A 66 3.30 5.40 2.09
CA THR A 66 2.14 4.94 1.32
C THR A 66 1.07 4.43 2.29
N PHE A 67 -0.18 4.86 2.11
CA PHE A 67 -1.28 4.50 3.01
C PHE A 67 -2.42 3.79 2.27
N GLY A 68 -2.97 2.74 2.87
CA GLY A 68 -4.07 1.98 2.31
C GLY A 68 -4.92 1.25 3.35
N LEU A 69 -5.98 0.59 2.88
CA LEU A 69 -6.83 -0.31 3.65
C LEU A 69 -6.76 -1.72 3.07
N ALA A 70 -6.71 -2.75 3.90
CA ALA A 70 -6.65 -4.15 3.48
C ALA A 70 -7.52 -5.05 4.36
N THR A 71 -7.83 -6.25 3.87
CA THR A 71 -8.22 -7.39 4.71
C THR A 71 -6.97 -8.20 5.05
N SER A 72 -6.56 -8.18 6.31
CA SER A 72 -5.51 -9.07 6.84
C SER A 72 -6.12 -10.43 7.16
N THR A 73 -5.44 -11.49 6.75
CA THR A 73 -5.70 -12.88 7.15
C THR A 73 -4.42 -13.41 7.76
N LYS A 74 -4.40 -13.57 9.09
CA LYS A 74 -3.23 -14.02 9.87
C LYS A 74 -3.51 -15.39 10.48
N ASN A 75 -2.61 -16.34 10.32
CA ASN A 75 -2.68 -17.64 10.97
C ASN A 75 -2.44 -17.43 12.48
N THR A 76 -3.32 -17.97 13.33
CA THR A 76 -3.17 -17.86 14.79
C THR A 76 -2.15 -18.84 15.34
N CYS A 77 -1.82 -19.89 14.57
CA CYS A 77 -0.85 -20.94 14.94
C CYS A 77 -1.10 -21.61 16.30
N ASP A 78 -2.36 -21.60 16.78
CA ASP A 78 -2.79 -22.26 18.01
C ASP A 78 -3.72 -23.45 17.67
N PRO A 79 -3.42 -24.68 18.14
CA PRO A 79 -2.18 -25.10 18.82
C PRO A 79 -0.98 -25.26 17.87
N ASP A 80 -1.20 -25.23 16.56
CA ASP A 80 -0.17 -25.33 15.52
C ASP A 80 -0.59 -24.60 14.23
N CYS A 81 0.37 -24.21 13.39
CA CYS A 81 0.08 -23.49 12.15
C CYS A 81 -0.57 -24.35 11.05
N ALA A 82 -0.37 -25.68 11.06
CA ALA A 82 -0.91 -26.57 10.03
C ALA A 82 -2.42 -26.82 10.18
N SER A 83 -2.95 -26.64 11.40
CA SER A 83 -4.39 -26.63 11.70
C SER A 83 -5.17 -25.54 10.96
N GLY A 84 -4.52 -24.44 10.53
CA GLY A 84 -5.14 -23.43 9.66
C GLY A 84 -6.25 -22.61 10.34
N ASN A 85 -6.02 -22.19 11.58
CA ASN A 85 -6.89 -21.25 12.29
C ASN A 85 -6.49 -19.81 11.92
N TYR A 86 -7.44 -18.93 11.56
CA TYR A 86 -7.11 -17.58 11.06
C TYR A 86 -7.89 -16.48 11.75
N ASP A 87 -7.18 -15.40 12.10
CA ASP A 87 -7.78 -14.10 12.35
C ASP A 87 -7.94 -13.33 11.05
N ILE A 88 -9.17 -12.89 10.77
CA ILE A 88 -9.50 -12.02 9.65
C ILE A 88 -9.92 -10.66 10.22
N ARG A 89 -9.20 -9.59 9.83
CA ARG A 89 -9.47 -8.20 10.27
C ARG A 89 -9.32 -7.23 9.12
N THR A 90 -9.99 -6.07 9.23
CA THR A 90 -9.66 -4.93 8.38
C THR A 90 -8.44 -4.25 8.99
N ALA A 91 -7.44 -3.93 8.17
CA ALA A 91 -6.23 -3.26 8.62
C ALA A 91 -6.01 -1.97 7.81
N SER A 92 -5.69 -0.89 8.50
CA SER A 92 -4.98 0.24 7.90
C SER A 92 -3.53 -0.17 7.70
N VAL A 93 -2.99 0.10 6.52
CA VAL A 93 -1.63 -0.25 6.10
C VAL A 93 -0.84 1.03 5.88
N LEU A 94 0.32 1.13 6.51
CA LEU A 94 1.32 2.16 6.24
C LEU A 94 2.62 1.48 5.79
N LEU A 95 3.09 1.81 4.59
CA LEU A 95 4.42 1.46 4.09
C LEU A 95 5.33 2.69 4.22
N SER A 96 6.56 2.48 4.70
CA SER A 96 7.50 3.56 5.01
C SER A 96 8.96 3.10 4.97
N GLU A 97 9.88 4.04 5.26
CA GLU A 97 11.32 3.81 5.31
C GLU A 97 11.85 3.21 3.99
N PRO A 98 11.72 3.93 2.86
CA PRO A 98 12.22 3.49 1.57
C PRO A 98 13.75 3.47 1.54
N ILE A 99 14.34 2.43 0.94
CA ILE A 99 15.78 2.38 0.61
C ILE A 99 15.98 2.22 -0.89
N GLU A 100 17.16 2.60 -1.38
CA GLU A 100 17.63 2.20 -2.70
C GLU A 100 18.33 0.83 -2.56
N THR A 101 17.90 -0.13 -3.39
CA THR A 101 18.50 -1.47 -3.48
C THR A 101 19.76 -1.46 -4.36
N SER A 102 20.56 -2.53 -4.30
CA SER A 102 21.84 -2.61 -5.04
C SER A 102 21.70 -2.57 -6.56
N ASP A 103 20.50 -2.87 -7.09
CA ASP A 103 20.12 -2.74 -8.50
C ASP A 103 19.33 -1.45 -8.81
N GLY A 104 19.29 -0.49 -7.89
CA GLY A 104 18.76 0.86 -8.11
C GLY A 104 17.24 1.00 -8.02
N ARG A 105 16.52 0.00 -7.47
CA ARG A 105 15.07 0.10 -7.22
C ARG A 105 14.81 0.67 -5.82
N MET A 106 13.88 1.62 -5.71
CA MET A 106 13.41 2.10 -4.41
C MET A 106 12.41 1.10 -3.83
N VAL A 107 12.62 0.63 -2.60
CA VAL A 107 11.76 -0.38 -1.94
C VAL A 107 11.48 0.02 -0.49
N PHE A 108 10.22 -0.08 -0.06
CA PHE A 108 9.85 0.10 1.35
C PHE A 108 10.43 -1.01 2.23
N THR A 109 11.11 -0.63 3.31
CA THR A 109 11.63 -1.59 4.32
C THR A 109 10.69 -1.81 5.49
N ARG A 110 9.62 -1.03 5.64
CA ARG A 110 8.67 -1.18 6.75
C ARG A 110 7.22 -1.24 6.33
N ILE A 111 6.47 -2.07 7.06
CA ILE A 111 5.02 -2.07 7.08
C ILE A 111 4.52 -1.95 8.53
N ALA A 112 3.56 -1.06 8.75
CA ALA A 112 2.77 -0.99 9.97
C ALA A 112 1.30 -1.30 9.65
N LEU A 113 0.69 -2.13 10.48
CA LEU A 113 -0.71 -2.54 10.40
C LEU A 113 -1.45 -2.08 11.65
N LYS A 114 -2.62 -1.47 11.47
CA LYS A 114 -3.55 -1.14 12.56
C LYS A 114 -4.90 -1.77 12.30
N TYR A 115 -5.31 -2.70 13.15
CA TYR A 115 -6.54 -3.47 12.99
C TYR A 115 -7.78 -2.71 13.43
N ASP A 116 -8.91 -2.96 12.77
CA ASP A 116 -10.22 -2.39 13.13
C ASP A 116 -10.71 -2.87 14.50
N LYS A 117 -10.29 -4.07 14.89
CA LYS A 117 -10.51 -4.72 16.18
C LYS A 117 -9.29 -5.56 16.53
N PRO A 118 -9.00 -5.80 17.82
CA PRO A 118 -7.93 -6.70 18.22
C PRO A 118 -8.02 -8.08 17.55
N LEU A 119 -6.85 -8.65 17.27
CA LEU A 119 -6.66 -10.07 16.98
C LEU A 119 -7.00 -10.92 18.23
N SER A 120 -7.08 -12.23 18.08
CA SER A 120 -7.48 -13.16 19.16
C SER A 120 -6.46 -13.25 20.28
N ASP A 121 -5.20 -12.90 20.01
CA ASP A 121 -4.11 -12.73 20.99
C ASP A 121 -4.13 -11.37 21.71
N GLY A 122 -5.05 -10.48 21.33
CA GLY A 122 -5.20 -9.13 21.88
C GLY A 122 -4.42 -8.04 21.13
N GLN A 123 -3.62 -8.35 20.11
CA GLN A 123 -2.88 -7.33 19.35
C GLN A 123 -3.82 -6.45 18.52
N SER A 124 -3.67 -5.13 18.63
CA SER A 124 -4.38 -4.14 17.80
C SER A 124 -3.52 -3.52 16.70
N GLU A 125 -2.20 -3.57 16.85
CA GLU A 125 -1.21 -2.97 15.95
C GLU A 125 -0.01 -3.90 15.80
N GLU A 126 0.62 -3.89 14.63
CA GLU A 126 1.73 -4.76 14.26
C GLU A 126 2.71 -3.99 13.37
N TYR A 127 4.01 -4.21 13.58
CA TYR A 127 5.10 -3.53 12.86
C TYR A 127 6.09 -4.59 12.38
N LEU A 128 6.37 -4.63 11.09
CA LEU A 128 7.27 -5.60 10.48
C LEU A 128 8.31 -4.88 9.62
N ASP A 129 9.57 -5.28 9.78
CA ASP A 129 10.63 -4.96 8.84
C ASP A 129 10.53 -5.95 7.65
N LEU A 130 10.40 -5.42 6.44
CA LEU A 130 10.33 -6.18 5.19
C LEU A 130 11.73 -6.47 4.68
N SER A 131 12.06 -7.75 4.49
CA SER A 131 13.35 -8.17 3.93
C SER A 131 13.49 -7.72 2.47
N THR A 132 14.20 -6.61 2.25
CA THR A 132 14.46 -6.06 0.91
C THR A 132 15.58 -6.78 0.15
N GLU A 133 16.33 -7.67 0.80
CA GLU A 133 17.30 -8.52 0.11
C GLU A 133 16.61 -9.72 -0.54
N LEU A 134 16.22 -9.56 -1.82
CA LEU A 134 15.90 -10.72 -2.65
C LEU A 134 17.16 -11.56 -2.82
N MET A 135 17.15 -12.79 -2.30
CA MET A 135 18.26 -13.72 -2.46
C MET A 135 18.52 -13.99 -3.96
N PRO A 136 19.77 -13.80 -4.45
CA PRO A 136 20.12 -13.95 -5.86
C PRO A 136 20.28 -15.41 -6.32
#